data_AF-D2ASB2-F1
#
_entry.id   AF-D2ASB2-F1
#
_cell.length_a   1.000
_cell.length_b   1.000
_cell.length_c   1.000
_cell.angle_alpha   90.00
_cell.angle_beta   90.00
_cell.angle_gamma   90.00
#
_symmetry.space_group_name_H-M   'P 1'
#
loop_
_entity.id
_entity.type
_entity.pdbx_description
1 polymer ?
#
loop_
_entity_poly.entity_id
_entity_poly.type
_entity_poly.pdbx_seq_one_letter_code
_entity_poly.pdbx_strand_id
1 'polypeptide(L)'
;MNRTKIRERFACQKVPRGGVVVASSFGHPDRGVIECPAAPALGAALARDGLRVRYAPLTADPAGRPAPRGGHMLAVSYLERDGRAAGLAAAVHPDDHAATEVVGDAMRRWEAAMRSRRVLLAGTRPACPGARRALEITRDTAGGGQAVFSYGPVTDDPHQAGALTREGVTTVTDLDRLPEGAGVVFPAHGVSLALRAEAAARGLTIIDATCPLVAAAHAEVARFTERGDLTVVIGRSGDAAVSAVLGQAPESTVLVESAADVERLRPADPEAISYLVQTGIPVEQATPVVAALRARFPALRGPDPGDFCYHASDRASAVASITGASDLLLIAAGSHCPDARHVVRLAEPAGVPAQVVTGVADLCPDRLREAATVALTSARSAPAGLSEQIVTILSGLGPLGVVNRHVTSDIVTGRTRARA
;
A
#
# COMPACT_ATOMS: atom_id res chain seq x y z
N MET A 1 1.46 -6.70 -31.96
CA MET A 1 2.32 -5.73 -31.25
C MET A 1 3.49 -5.26 -32.10
N ASN A 2 4.23 -6.16 -32.75
CA ASN A 2 5.34 -5.77 -33.65
C ASN A 2 4.90 -4.98 -34.91
N ARG A 3 3.60 -4.83 -35.19
CA ARG A 3 3.14 -4.24 -36.45
C ARG A 3 3.37 -2.72 -36.54
N THR A 4 3.34 -1.98 -35.42
CA THR A 4 3.49 -0.51 -35.43
C THR A 4 4.68 -0.01 -34.63
N LYS A 5 5.44 -0.90 -33.96
CA LYS A 5 6.65 -0.53 -33.24
C LYS A 5 7.74 -0.15 -34.26
N ILE A 6 8.26 1.08 -34.16
CA ILE A 6 9.34 1.58 -35.01
C ILE A 6 10.47 2.04 -34.09
N ARG A 7 11.71 1.69 -34.49
CA ARG A 7 12.94 2.15 -33.85
C ARG A 7 13.65 3.07 -34.81
N GLU A 8 13.97 4.26 -34.34
CA GLU A 8 14.55 5.32 -35.17
C GLU A 8 15.67 6.04 -34.44
N ARG A 9 16.46 6.75 -35.25
CA ARG A 9 17.48 7.67 -34.78
C ARG A 9 17.26 9.01 -35.46
N PHE A 10 17.23 10.06 -34.67
CA PHE A 10 17.03 11.42 -35.17
C PHE A 10 18.19 12.31 -34.74
N ALA A 11 18.55 13.28 -35.56
CA ALA A 11 19.26 14.44 -35.07
C ALA A 11 18.29 15.28 -34.23
N CYS A 12 18.79 15.89 -33.15
CA CYS A 12 17.99 16.77 -32.29
C CYS A 12 18.86 17.90 -31.75
N GLN A 13 18.24 18.95 -31.22
CA GLN A 13 18.95 20.10 -30.66
C GLN A 13 18.94 20.10 -29.13
N LYS A 14 19.79 20.94 -28.52
CA LYS A 14 19.80 21.24 -27.07
C LYS A 14 20.26 20.08 -26.17
N VAL A 15 21.15 19.22 -26.65
CA VAL A 15 21.75 18.15 -25.84
C VAL A 15 23.09 18.61 -25.26
N PRO A 16 23.25 18.73 -23.94
CA PRO A 16 24.51 19.16 -23.33
C PRO A 16 25.59 18.08 -23.46
N ARG A 17 26.87 18.49 -23.46
CA ARG A 17 28.00 17.55 -23.27
C ARG A 17 28.02 17.05 -21.81
N GLY A 18 28.33 15.77 -21.59
CA GLY A 18 28.44 15.19 -20.25
C GLY A 18 27.10 14.92 -19.55
N GLY A 19 26.01 14.75 -20.31
CA GLY A 19 24.68 14.41 -19.80
C GLY A 19 23.75 13.87 -20.89
N VAL A 20 22.62 13.32 -20.47
CA VAL A 20 21.57 12.76 -21.35
C VAL A 20 20.26 13.52 -21.17
N VAL A 21 19.55 13.73 -22.27
CA VAL A 21 18.18 14.25 -22.24
C VAL A 21 17.21 13.10 -22.47
N VAL A 22 16.41 12.74 -21.47
CA VAL A 22 15.31 11.79 -21.63
C VAL A 22 14.07 12.58 -22.05
N ALA A 23 13.44 12.16 -23.15
CA ALA A 23 12.28 12.84 -23.70
C ALA A 23 11.09 12.70 -22.76
N SER A 24 10.48 13.81 -22.33
CA SER A 24 9.13 13.76 -21.74
C SER A 24 8.06 13.54 -22.83
N SER A 25 8.34 14.09 -24.01
CA SER A 25 7.66 13.84 -25.28
C SER A 25 8.63 14.13 -26.43
N PHE A 26 8.33 13.66 -27.64
CA PHE A 26 9.10 14.07 -28.81
C PHE A 26 8.25 14.26 -30.07
N GLY A 27 8.61 15.26 -30.87
CA GLY A 27 8.02 15.46 -32.20
C GLY A 27 8.59 14.46 -33.20
N HIS A 28 7.73 13.62 -33.76
CA HIS A 28 8.02 12.65 -34.82
C HIS A 28 7.46 13.16 -36.17
N PRO A 29 8.22 13.06 -37.28
CA PRO A 29 7.79 13.58 -38.59
C PRO A 29 6.41 13.06 -39.04
N ASP A 30 6.20 11.75 -38.96
CA ASP A 30 4.95 11.12 -39.44
C ASP A 30 3.88 10.89 -38.36
N ARG A 31 4.26 10.91 -37.07
CA ARG A 31 3.37 10.53 -35.94
C ARG A 31 2.98 11.72 -35.07
N GLY A 32 3.43 12.92 -35.40
CA GLY A 32 3.19 14.11 -34.60
C GLY A 32 3.89 14.04 -33.23
N VAL A 33 3.24 14.56 -32.20
CA VAL A 33 3.79 14.54 -30.84
C VAL A 33 3.61 13.15 -30.22
N ILE A 34 4.70 12.58 -29.76
CA ILE A 34 4.76 11.28 -29.08
C ILE A 34 5.01 11.50 -27.60
N GLU A 35 4.07 11.12 -26.76
CA GLU A 35 4.23 11.17 -25.31
C GLU A 35 5.14 10.03 -24.83
N CYS A 36 5.93 10.29 -23.78
CA CYS A 36 6.84 9.31 -23.18
C CYS A 36 6.51 9.03 -21.70
N PRO A 37 5.39 8.35 -21.38
CA PRO A 37 5.01 8.07 -19.98
C PRO A 37 6.05 7.25 -19.21
N ALA A 38 6.83 6.42 -19.91
CA ALA A 38 7.90 5.59 -19.32
C ALA A 38 9.23 6.35 -19.13
N ALA A 39 9.31 7.64 -19.49
CA ALA A 39 10.50 8.46 -19.34
C ALA A 39 11.09 8.45 -17.92
N PRO A 40 10.30 8.55 -16.82
CA PRO A 40 10.87 8.52 -15.47
C PRO A 40 11.63 7.23 -15.15
N ALA A 41 11.17 6.09 -15.66
CA ALA A 41 11.81 4.80 -15.43
C ALA A 41 13.12 4.67 -16.21
N LEU A 42 13.14 5.12 -17.47
CA LEU A 42 14.37 5.19 -18.27
C LEU A 42 15.39 6.14 -17.65
N GLY A 43 14.97 7.36 -17.28
CA GLY A 43 15.85 8.33 -16.67
C GLY A 43 16.40 7.87 -15.33
N ALA A 44 15.60 7.21 -14.50
CA ALA A 44 16.09 6.62 -13.26
C ALA A 44 17.13 5.50 -13.50
N ALA A 45 16.93 4.66 -14.53
CA ALA A 45 17.91 3.64 -14.90
C ALA A 45 19.23 4.27 -15.37
N LEU A 46 19.17 5.29 -16.23
CA LEU A 46 20.36 6.00 -16.73
C LEU A 46 21.11 6.75 -15.62
N ALA A 47 20.39 7.33 -14.66
CA ALA A 47 20.99 7.99 -13.52
C ALA A 47 21.73 7.00 -12.61
N ARG A 48 21.19 5.78 -12.42
CA ARG A 48 21.85 4.70 -11.70
C ARG A 48 23.14 4.25 -12.39
N ASP A 49 23.14 4.26 -13.72
CA ASP A 49 24.32 3.97 -14.55
C ASP A 49 25.31 5.16 -14.62
N GLY A 50 25.15 6.18 -13.76
CA GLY A 50 26.10 7.28 -13.54
C GLY A 50 25.91 8.51 -14.44
N LEU A 51 24.87 8.53 -15.28
CA LEU A 51 24.64 9.65 -16.20
C LEU A 51 23.86 10.80 -15.54
N ARG A 52 24.22 12.05 -15.88
CA ARG A 52 23.41 13.23 -15.52
C ARG A 52 22.19 13.30 -16.43
N VAL A 53 21.00 13.05 -15.88
CA VAL A 53 19.74 13.01 -16.63
C VAL A 53 19.00 14.33 -16.53
N ARG A 54 18.52 14.85 -17.67
CA ARG A 54 17.55 15.95 -17.75
C ARG A 54 16.32 15.49 -18.50
N TYR A 55 15.14 15.88 -18.04
CA TYR A 55 13.88 15.66 -18.76
C TYR A 55 13.51 16.90 -19.57
N ALA A 56 13.18 16.74 -20.84
CA ALA A 56 12.70 17.82 -21.70
C ALA A 56 11.95 17.26 -22.92
N PRO A 57 11.02 18.03 -23.52
CA PRO A 57 10.51 17.68 -24.84
C PRO A 57 11.65 17.76 -25.87
N LEU A 58 11.66 16.81 -26.80
CA LEU A 58 12.60 16.76 -27.92
C LEU A 58 11.86 16.95 -29.26
N THR A 59 12.59 17.32 -30.30
CA THR A 59 12.03 17.41 -31.65
C THR A 59 13.04 16.79 -32.59
N ALA A 60 12.59 15.82 -33.39
CA ALA A 60 13.39 15.28 -34.46
C ALA A 60 13.65 16.37 -35.50
N ASP A 61 14.91 16.57 -35.88
CA ASP A 61 15.27 17.41 -37.01
C ASP A 61 15.05 16.60 -38.32
N PRO A 62 14.04 16.95 -39.14
CA PRO A 62 13.73 16.20 -40.35
C PRO A 62 14.85 16.32 -41.41
N ALA A 63 15.71 17.33 -41.33
CA ALA A 63 16.74 17.61 -42.31
C ALA A 63 18.04 16.81 -42.08
N GLY A 64 18.16 16.10 -40.94
CA GLY A 64 19.28 15.20 -40.65
C GLY A 64 20.67 15.86 -40.55
N ARG A 65 20.75 17.20 -40.55
CA ARG A 65 22.04 17.91 -40.50
C ARG A 65 22.52 18.02 -39.05
N PRO A 66 23.75 17.60 -38.72
CA PRO A 66 24.28 17.75 -37.37
C PRO A 66 24.48 19.24 -37.07
N ALA A 67 23.63 19.80 -36.20
CA ALA A 67 23.88 21.12 -35.64
C ALA A 67 25.15 21.05 -34.76
N PRO A 68 25.97 22.12 -34.67
CA PRO A 68 27.15 22.16 -33.78
C PRO A 68 26.84 21.97 -32.28
N ARG A 69 25.57 22.10 -31.89
CA ARG A 69 25.01 21.82 -30.56
C ARG A 69 23.88 20.77 -30.63
N GLY A 70 24.02 19.84 -31.57
CA GLY A 70 23.07 18.77 -31.83
C GLY A 70 23.42 17.48 -31.08
N GLY A 71 22.42 16.68 -30.78
CA GLY A 71 22.57 15.34 -30.22
C GLY A 71 21.94 14.28 -31.12
N HIS A 72 22.23 13.02 -30.84
CA HIS A 72 21.53 11.87 -31.41
C HIS A 72 20.45 11.40 -30.46
N MET A 73 19.20 11.44 -30.91
CA MET A 73 18.05 10.88 -30.21
C MET A 73 17.82 9.45 -30.68
N LEU A 74 17.87 8.50 -29.75
CA LEU A 74 17.36 7.15 -29.94
C LEU A 74 15.89 7.16 -29.53
N ALA A 75 15.01 6.73 -30.44
CA ALA A 75 13.58 6.70 -30.18
C ALA A 75 12.98 5.34 -30.53
N VAL A 76 12.01 4.92 -29.73
CA VAL A 76 11.08 3.85 -30.07
C VAL A 76 9.67 4.38 -29.91
N SER A 77 8.81 4.13 -30.89
CA SER A 77 7.42 4.54 -30.84
C SER A 77 6.48 3.47 -31.36
N TYR A 78 5.22 3.52 -30.92
CA TYR A 78 4.15 2.67 -31.40
C TYR A 78 2.82 3.44 -31.43
N LEU A 79 1.84 2.88 -32.13
CA LEU A 79 0.48 3.43 -32.20
C LEU A 79 -0.43 2.69 -31.22
N GLU A 80 -1.20 3.45 -30.44
CA GLU A 80 -2.32 2.97 -29.62
C GLU A 80 -3.53 2.59 -30.50
N ARG A 81 -4.53 1.96 -29.88
CA ARG A 81 -5.75 1.52 -30.58
C ARG A 81 -6.57 2.68 -31.17
N ASP A 82 -6.50 3.85 -30.55
CA ASP A 82 -7.18 5.07 -31.00
C ASP A 82 -6.34 5.88 -32.00
N GLY A 83 -5.18 5.36 -32.42
CA GLY A 83 -4.27 6.01 -33.36
C GLY A 83 -3.28 7.00 -32.73
N ARG A 84 -3.37 7.30 -31.43
CA ARG A 84 -2.37 8.14 -30.75
C ARG A 84 -1.01 7.43 -30.72
N ALA A 85 0.07 8.20 -30.77
CA ALA A 85 1.42 7.67 -30.69
C ALA A 85 1.98 7.81 -29.27
N ALA A 86 2.62 6.74 -28.79
CA ALA A 86 3.35 6.72 -27.53
C ALA A 86 4.72 6.08 -27.75
N GLY A 87 5.66 6.39 -26.86
CA GLY A 87 7.03 5.90 -27.05
C GLY A 87 7.95 6.18 -25.89
N LEU A 88 9.24 6.03 -26.20
CA LEU A 88 10.33 6.31 -25.30
C LEU A 88 11.49 6.84 -26.14
N ALA A 89 12.14 7.89 -25.66
CA ALA A 89 13.32 8.43 -26.33
C ALA A 89 14.33 9.02 -25.35
N ALA A 90 15.60 8.96 -25.74
CA ALA A 90 16.70 9.61 -25.05
C ALA A 90 17.72 10.14 -26.06
N ALA A 91 18.32 11.28 -25.75
CA ALA A 91 19.27 11.95 -26.60
C ALA A 91 20.61 12.22 -25.90
N VAL A 92 21.69 11.97 -26.63
CA VAL A 92 23.08 12.09 -26.18
C VAL A 92 23.88 12.95 -27.15
N HIS A 93 24.90 13.63 -26.65
CA HIS A 93 25.83 14.38 -27.50
C HIS A 93 26.68 13.38 -28.32
N PRO A 94 26.91 13.60 -29.63
CA PRO A 94 27.64 12.66 -30.50
C PRO A 94 29.04 12.31 -29.99
N ASP A 95 29.76 13.30 -29.46
CA ASP A 95 31.13 13.11 -28.93
C ASP A 95 31.19 12.34 -27.60
N ASP A 96 30.06 12.04 -26.96
CA ASP A 96 30.00 11.31 -25.68
C ASP A 96 29.74 9.81 -25.94
N HIS A 97 30.81 9.11 -26.35
CA HIS A 97 30.72 7.69 -26.73
C HIS A 97 30.27 6.79 -25.56
N ALA A 98 30.76 7.06 -24.35
CA ALA A 98 30.39 6.31 -23.15
C ALA A 98 28.90 6.48 -22.83
N ALA A 99 28.38 7.72 -22.82
CA ALA A 99 26.95 7.94 -22.63
C ALA A 99 26.11 7.33 -23.76
N THR A 100 26.61 7.35 -25.00
CA THR A 100 25.94 6.76 -26.17
C THR A 100 25.75 5.25 -26.01
N GLU A 101 26.76 4.53 -25.52
CA GLU A 101 26.68 3.10 -25.27
C GLU A 101 25.65 2.79 -24.15
N VAL A 102 25.78 3.44 -23.00
CA VAL A 102 24.87 3.27 -21.86
C VAL A 102 23.41 3.56 -22.24
N VAL A 103 23.16 4.65 -22.97
CA VAL A 103 21.82 5.00 -23.44
C VAL A 103 21.33 4.00 -24.48
N GLY A 104 22.18 3.57 -25.40
CA GLY A 104 21.85 2.51 -26.34
C GLY A 104 21.41 1.22 -25.66
N ASP A 105 22.07 0.84 -24.58
CA ASP A 105 21.81 -0.39 -23.82
C ASP A 105 20.54 -0.30 -22.99
N ALA A 106 20.34 0.82 -22.29
CA ALA A 106 19.10 1.10 -21.57
C ALA A 106 17.89 1.12 -22.53
N MET A 107 18.01 1.80 -23.68
CA MET A 107 16.95 1.83 -24.69
C MET A 107 16.60 0.43 -25.21
N ARG A 108 17.60 -0.43 -25.47
CA ARG A 108 17.35 -1.82 -25.90
C ARG A 108 16.62 -2.63 -24.82
N ARG A 109 17.01 -2.50 -23.55
CA ARG A 109 16.33 -3.19 -22.42
C ARG A 109 14.88 -2.75 -22.29
N TRP A 110 14.61 -1.45 -22.27
CA TRP A 110 13.24 -0.93 -22.16
C TRP A 110 12.39 -1.20 -23.40
N GLU A 111 12.98 -1.16 -24.60
CA GLU A 111 12.32 -1.58 -25.84
C GLU A 111 11.91 -3.05 -25.78
N ALA A 112 12.79 -3.93 -25.27
CA ALA A 112 12.48 -5.35 -25.13
C ALA A 112 11.32 -5.59 -24.14
N ALA A 113 11.15 -4.69 -23.17
CA ALA A 113 10.00 -4.67 -22.28
C ALA A 113 8.75 -4.04 -22.89
N MET A 114 8.77 -3.48 -24.11
CA MET A 114 7.56 -2.93 -24.68
C MET A 114 6.61 -4.04 -25.10
N ARG A 115 5.43 -4.12 -24.47
CA ARG A 115 4.35 -4.99 -24.92
C ARG A 115 2.93 -4.58 -24.52
N SER A 116 1.93 -5.14 -25.22
CA SER A 116 0.56 -5.12 -24.75
C SER A 116 0.46 -5.87 -23.43
N ARG A 117 -0.07 -5.21 -22.40
CA ARG A 117 -0.17 -5.76 -21.05
C ARG A 117 -1.55 -5.58 -20.44
N ARG A 118 -1.85 -6.44 -19.48
CA ARG A 118 -2.93 -6.24 -18.52
C ARG A 118 -2.34 -5.99 -17.14
N VAL A 119 -2.85 -5.01 -16.41
CA VAL A 119 -2.54 -4.78 -15.00
C VAL A 119 -3.75 -5.15 -14.16
N LEU A 120 -3.55 -6.03 -13.19
CA LEU A 120 -4.56 -6.40 -12.19
C LEU A 120 -4.24 -5.65 -10.90
N LEU A 121 -5.05 -4.65 -10.56
CA LEU A 121 -4.91 -3.88 -9.34
C LEU A 121 -5.71 -4.54 -8.23
N ALA A 122 -5.07 -4.82 -7.09
CA ALA A 122 -5.81 -5.12 -5.87
C ALA A 122 -6.33 -3.78 -5.36
N GLY A 123 -7.62 -3.57 -5.56
CA GLY A 123 -8.30 -2.36 -5.14
C GLY A 123 -8.46 -2.37 -3.62
N THR A 124 -7.39 -2.06 -2.89
CA THR A 124 -7.50 -1.76 -1.48
C THR A 124 -8.00 -0.32 -1.36
N ARG A 125 -9.17 -0.12 -0.76
CA ARG A 125 -9.53 1.23 -0.29
C ARG A 125 -8.36 1.69 0.60
N PRO A 126 -7.81 2.91 0.40
CA PRO A 126 -6.63 3.37 1.16
C PRO A 126 -6.83 3.23 2.67
N ALA A 127 -8.07 3.44 3.14
CA ALA A 127 -8.50 3.20 4.51
C ALA A 127 -9.76 2.31 4.55
N CYS A 128 -9.83 1.43 5.54
CA CYS A 128 -11.07 0.71 5.87
C CYS A 128 -12.12 1.69 6.42
N PRO A 129 -13.42 1.32 6.47
CA PRO A 129 -14.46 2.21 7.00
C PRO A 129 -14.18 2.74 8.41
N GLY A 130 -13.61 1.92 9.30
CA GLY A 130 -13.24 2.34 10.66
C GLY A 130 -12.10 3.37 10.68
N ALA A 131 -11.04 3.14 9.91
CA ALA A 131 -9.94 4.10 9.77
C ALA A 131 -10.41 5.41 9.12
N ARG A 132 -11.22 5.34 8.07
CA ARG A 132 -11.79 6.52 7.41
C ARG A 132 -12.64 7.34 8.39
N ARG A 133 -13.52 6.67 9.15
CA ARG A 133 -14.32 7.30 10.20
C ARG A 133 -13.43 8.04 11.21
N ALA A 134 -12.32 7.42 11.63
CA ALA A 134 -11.43 8.04 12.60
C ALA A 134 -10.74 9.30 12.05
N LEU A 135 -10.31 9.25 10.78
CA LEU A 135 -9.74 10.39 10.08
C LEU A 135 -10.77 11.53 9.93
N GLU A 136 -12.02 11.21 9.57
CA GLU A 136 -13.11 12.19 9.44
C GLU A 136 -13.38 12.90 10.78
N ILE A 137 -13.59 12.15 11.87
CA ILE A 137 -13.77 12.74 13.21
C ILE A 137 -12.61 13.67 13.58
N THR A 138 -11.38 13.22 13.32
CA THR A 138 -10.18 14.00 13.67
C THR A 138 -10.15 15.32 12.91
N ARG A 139 -10.44 15.29 11.60
CA ARG A 139 -10.47 16.48 10.74
C ARG A 139 -11.58 17.44 11.13
N ASP A 140 -12.78 16.93 11.39
CA ASP A 140 -13.92 17.74 11.80
C ASP A 140 -13.62 18.45 13.12
N THR A 141 -12.92 17.77 14.04
CA THR A 141 -12.47 18.37 15.31
C THR A 141 -11.41 19.44 15.08
N ALA A 142 -10.43 19.19 14.21
CA ALA A 142 -9.35 20.13 13.90
C ALA A 142 -9.83 21.39 13.17
N GLY A 143 -10.84 21.26 12.31
CA GLY A 143 -11.48 22.38 11.60
C GLY A 143 -12.16 23.41 12.50
N GLY A 144 -12.41 23.08 13.78
CA GLY A 144 -13.02 23.96 14.78
C GLY A 144 -12.11 25.04 15.36
N GLY A 145 -10.84 25.12 14.94
CA GLY A 145 -9.89 26.17 15.35
C GLY A 145 -9.24 25.98 16.74
N GLN A 146 -9.53 24.88 17.43
CA GLN A 146 -8.84 24.47 18.65
C GLN A 146 -7.62 23.59 18.32
N ALA A 147 -6.58 23.64 19.14
CA ALA A 147 -5.45 22.71 19.03
C ALA A 147 -5.93 21.29 19.34
N VAL A 148 -5.85 20.40 18.36
CA VAL A 148 -6.27 18.99 18.49
C VAL A 148 -5.05 18.10 18.64
N PHE A 149 -5.09 17.27 19.67
CA PHE A 149 -4.05 16.28 19.93
C PHE A 149 -4.59 14.88 19.62
N SER A 150 -3.73 13.98 19.18
CA SER A 150 -4.05 12.55 19.03
C SER A 150 -3.14 11.73 19.92
N TYR A 151 -3.71 10.76 20.65
CA TYR A 151 -2.91 9.80 21.39
C TYR A 151 -2.42 8.70 20.44
N GLY A 152 -1.16 8.80 20.04
CA GLY A 152 -0.59 7.98 18.98
C GLY A 152 -1.17 8.28 17.59
N PRO A 153 -0.74 7.54 16.55
CA PRO A 153 -1.28 7.69 15.21
C PRO A 153 -2.77 7.35 15.16
N VAL A 154 -3.60 8.26 14.63
CA VAL A 154 -5.05 8.04 14.46
C VAL A 154 -5.35 6.78 13.64
N THR A 155 -4.49 6.49 12.66
CA THR A 155 -4.46 5.26 11.86
C THR A 155 -3.02 4.83 11.64
N ASP A 156 -2.80 3.55 11.31
CA ASP A 156 -1.47 3.02 10.98
C ASP A 156 -0.97 3.42 9.57
N ASP A 157 -1.65 4.33 8.87
CA ASP A 157 -1.22 4.84 7.56
C ASP A 157 -0.32 6.09 7.75
N PRO A 158 0.98 6.02 7.43
CA PRO A 158 1.90 7.13 7.61
C PRO A 158 1.57 8.34 6.72
N HIS A 159 0.92 8.16 5.57
CA HIS A 159 0.51 9.27 4.70
C HIS A 159 -0.65 10.04 5.31
N GLN A 160 -1.62 9.32 5.86
CA GLN A 160 -2.75 9.94 6.56
C GLN A 160 -2.27 10.62 7.84
N ALA A 161 -1.35 10.01 8.59
CA ALA A 161 -0.71 10.64 9.75
C ALA A 161 -0.01 11.95 9.35
N GLY A 162 0.82 11.94 8.30
CA GLY A 162 1.50 13.14 7.81
C GLY A 162 0.56 14.19 7.21
N ALA A 163 -0.60 13.80 6.69
CA ALA A 163 -1.66 14.73 6.27
C ALA A 163 -2.29 15.43 7.48
N LEU A 164 -2.67 14.67 8.52
CA LEU A 164 -3.22 15.23 9.76
C LEU A 164 -2.24 16.20 10.44
N THR A 165 -0.94 15.90 10.45
CA THR A 165 0.08 16.83 10.97
C THR A 165 0.10 18.14 10.20
N ARG A 166 0.00 18.11 8.86
CA ARG A 166 -0.08 19.33 8.03
C ARG A 166 -1.41 20.08 8.23
N GLU A 167 -2.45 19.37 8.63
CA GLU A 167 -3.76 19.91 8.99
C GLU A 167 -3.83 20.42 10.46
N GLY A 168 -2.71 20.37 11.20
CA GLY A 168 -2.59 20.97 12.54
C GLY A 168 -2.80 20.01 13.72
N VAL A 169 -2.97 18.71 13.46
CA VAL A 169 -3.11 17.69 14.51
C VAL A 169 -1.73 17.32 15.07
N THR A 170 -1.56 17.43 16.39
CA THR A 170 -0.31 17.04 17.06
C THR A 170 -0.46 15.65 17.66
N THR A 171 0.40 14.70 17.24
CA THR A 171 0.44 13.37 17.85
C THR A 171 1.29 13.37 19.11
N VAL A 172 0.74 12.83 20.20
CA VAL A 172 1.41 12.68 21.50
C VAL A 172 1.36 11.21 21.94
N THR A 173 2.32 10.80 22.76
CA THR A 173 2.34 9.46 23.40
C THR A 173 2.16 9.52 24.92
N ASP A 174 2.10 10.73 25.44
CA ASP A 174 2.06 11.05 26.86
C ASP A 174 1.04 12.16 27.03
N LEU A 175 -0.02 11.88 27.78
CA LEU A 175 -1.06 12.87 27.99
C LEU A 175 -0.49 14.05 28.77
N ASP A 176 0.53 13.90 29.64
CA ASP A 176 1.01 14.93 30.61
C ASP A 176 1.49 16.21 29.96
N ARG A 177 1.76 16.14 28.66
CA ARG A 177 2.17 17.26 27.84
C ARG A 177 1.00 18.10 27.30
N LEU A 178 -0.23 17.65 27.51
CA LEU A 178 -1.44 18.29 27.00
C LEU A 178 -1.89 19.43 27.92
N PRO A 179 -2.26 20.60 27.35
CA PRO A 179 -2.87 21.69 28.10
C PRO A 179 -4.16 21.25 28.78
N GLU A 180 -4.52 21.90 29.89
CA GLU A 180 -5.79 21.68 30.57
C GLU A 180 -6.98 21.99 29.64
N GLY A 181 -8.00 21.13 29.65
CA GLY A 181 -9.16 21.26 28.77
C GLY A 181 -8.90 20.93 27.29
N ALA A 182 -7.66 20.57 26.91
CA ALA A 182 -7.34 20.24 25.52
C ALA A 182 -8.13 19.04 25.00
N GLY A 183 -8.43 19.07 23.70
CA GLY A 183 -9.05 17.95 22.99
C GLY A 183 -8.03 16.86 22.66
N VAL A 184 -8.31 15.63 23.08
CA VAL A 184 -7.51 14.45 22.75
C VAL A 184 -8.34 13.44 21.96
N VAL A 185 -7.87 13.11 20.76
CA VAL A 185 -8.44 12.07 19.90
C VAL A 185 -7.85 10.73 20.27
N PHE A 186 -8.72 9.77 20.62
CA PHE A 186 -8.33 8.37 20.72
C PHE A 186 -8.39 7.70 19.33
N PRO A 187 -7.37 6.92 18.96
CA PRO A 187 -7.18 6.41 17.60
C PRO A 187 -8.18 5.30 17.25
N ALA A 188 -8.21 4.91 15.96
CA ALA A 188 -9.12 3.89 15.45
C ALA A 188 -8.96 2.52 16.13
N HIS A 189 -7.77 2.21 16.63
CA HIS A 189 -7.44 0.98 17.34
C HIS A 189 -7.81 1.01 18.83
N GLY A 190 -8.38 2.11 19.33
CA GLY A 190 -8.85 2.26 20.70
C GLY A 190 -7.72 2.48 21.72
N VAL A 191 -8.11 2.58 22.99
CA VAL A 191 -7.21 2.78 24.13
C VAL A 191 -7.65 1.94 25.33
N SER A 192 -6.75 1.72 26.29
CA SER A 192 -7.05 1.03 27.55
C SER A 192 -8.02 1.83 28.43
N LEU A 193 -8.68 1.15 29.39
CA LEU A 193 -9.50 1.83 30.39
C LEU A 193 -8.69 2.75 31.29
N ALA A 194 -7.44 2.36 31.61
CA ALA A 194 -6.54 3.17 32.42
C ALA A 194 -6.22 4.51 31.75
N LEU A 195 -5.87 4.51 30.46
CA LEU A 195 -5.58 5.74 29.72
C LEU A 195 -6.83 6.62 29.56
N ARG A 196 -8.00 6.00 29.36
CA ARG A 196 -9.27 6.74 29.34
C ARG A 196 -9.55 7.41 30.69
N ALA A 197 -9.31 6.73 31.80
CA ALA A 197 -9.48 7.28 33.14
C ALA A 197 -8.48 8.42 33.42
N GLU A 198 -7.22 8.27 32.97
CA GLU A 198 -6.19 9.31 33.06
C GLU A 198 -6.62 10.59 32.32
N ALA A 199 -7.08 10.47 31.08
CA ALA A 199 -7.57 11.60 30.30
C ALA A 199 -8.74 12.32 30.98
N ALA A 200 -9.69 11.56 31.54
CA ALA A 200 -10.85 12.09 32.25
C ALA A 200 -10.45 12.79 33.56
N ALA A 201 -9.54 12.19 34.35
CA ALA A 201 -9.03 12.75 35.59
C ALA A 201 -8.33 14.11 35.39
N ARG A 202 -7.83 14.35 34.18
CA ARG A 202 -7.16 15.59 33.79
C ARG A 202 -8.05 16.62 33.12
N GLY A 203 -9.35 16.35 33.04
CA GLY A 203 -10.30 17.27 32.41
C GLY A 203 -10.05 17.46 30.92
N LEU A 204 -9.42 16.50 30.24
CA LEU A 204 -9.24 16.55 28.79
C LEU A 204 -10.59 16.30 28.10
N THR A 205 -10.83 16.99 26.99
CA THR A 205 -12.00 16.71 26.15
C THR A 205 -11.70 15.48 25.31
N ILE A 206 -12.35 14.35 25.61
CA ILE A 206 -12.11 13.08 24.92
C ILE A 206 -12.92 13.03 23.62
N ILE A 207 -12.22 12.88 22.50
CA ILE A 207 -12.80 12.60 21.17
C ILE A 207 -12.52 11.15 20.82
N ASP A 208 -13.52 10.29 20.93
CA ASP A 208 -13.35 8.85 20.72
C ASP A 208 -13.52 8.46 19.24
N ALA A 209 -12.41 8.24 18.56
CA ALA A 209 -12.38 7.81 17.17
C ALA A 209 -12.20 6.30 16.99
N THR A 210 -12.40 5.51 18.06
CA THR A 210 -12.32 4.04 18.03
C THR A 210 -13.23 3.45 16.96
N CYS A 211 -12.70 2.51 16.18
CA CYS A 211 -13.47 1.77 15.20
C CYS A 211 -14.63 1.02 15.90
N PRO A 212 -15.86 1.04 15.36
CA PRO A 212 -16.99 0.33 15.99
C PRO A 212 -16.75 -1.16 16.23
N LEU A 213 -16.00 -1.84 15.37
CA LEU A 213 -15.63 -3.26 15.55
C LEU A 213 -14.60 -3.46 16.68
N VAL A 214 -13.72 -2.48 16.91
CA VAL A 214 -12.79 -2.49 18.05
C VAL A 214 -13.56 -2.22 19.34
N ALA A 215 -14.49 -1.26 19.33
CA ALA A 215 -15.35 -0.98 20.48
C ALA A 215 -16.22 -2.20 20.85
N ALA A 216 -16.72 -2.94 19.86
CA ALA A 216 -17.42 -4.21 20.09
C ALA A 216 -16.51 -5.26 20.75
N ALA A 217 -15.26 -5.39 20.29
CA ALA A 217 -14.28 -6.28 20.94
C ALA A 217 -14.00 -5.86 22.40
N HIS A 218 -13.92 -4.56 22.69
CA HIS A 218 -13.76 -4.07 24.08
C HIS A 218 -14.97 -4.44 24.95
N ALA A 219 -16.19 -4.29 24.41
CA ALA A 219 -17.42 -4.67 25.10
C ALA A 219 -17.49 -6.18 25.38
N GLU A 220 -17.01 -7.01 24.45
CA GLU A 220 -16.91 -8.46 24.66
C GLU A 220 -15.93 -8.83 25.77
N VAL A 221 -14.77 -8.16 25.87
CA VAL A 221 -13.84 -8.35 27.01
C VAL A 221 -14.53 -8.06 28.34
N ALA A 222 -15.29 -6.96 28.42
CA ALA A 222 -16.03 -6.62 29.64
C ALA A 222 -17.05 -7.71 29.98
N ARG A 223 -17.84 -8.17 28.99
CA ARG A 223 -18.84 -9.23 29.16
C ARG A 223 -18.23 -10.57 29.57
N PHE A 224 -17.06 -10.92 29.05
CA PHE A 224 -16.31 -12.12 29.42
C PHE A 224 -15.79 -12.02 30.86
N THR A 225 -15.26 -10.86 31.22
CA THR A 225 -14.78 -10.58 32.57
C THR A 225 -15.90 -10.65 33.61
N GLU A 226 -17.07 -10.07 33.33
CA GLU A 226 -18.26 -10.15 34.20
C GLU A 226 -18.73 -11.58 34.44
N ARG A 227 -18.50 -12.49 33.48
CA ARG A 227 -18.81 -13.91 33.60
C ARG A 227 -17.72 -14.71 34.32
N GLY A 228 -16.56 -14.12 34.58
CA GLY A 228 -15.40 -14.79 35.17
C GLY A 228 -14.57 -15.59 34.17
N ASP A 229 -14.72 -15.35 32.86
CA ASP A 229 -13.93 -16.03 31.85
C ASP A 229 -12.52 -15.41 31.73
N LEU A 230 -11.50 -16.26 31.53
CA LEU A 230 -10.23 -15.81 30.95
C LEU A 230 -10.44 -15.53 29.47
N THR A 231 -10.11 -14.31 29.04
CA THR A 231 -10.16 -13.91 27.63
C THR A 231 -8.82 -14.10 26.94
N VAL A 232 -8.75 -15.05 26.01
CA VAL A 232 -7.60 -15.30 25.15
C VAL A 232 -7.69 -14.41 23.91
N VAL A 233 -6.84 -13.39 23.81
CA VAL A 233 -6.73 -12.52 22.65
C VAL A 233 -5.76 -13.15 21.66
N ILE A 234 -6.27 -13.58 20.50
CA ILE A 234 -5.47 -14.12 19.40
C ILE A 234 -5.01 -12.94 18.53
N GLY A 235 -3.72 -12.63 18.56
CA GLY A 235 -3.19 -11.44 17.91
C GLY A 235 -1.68 -11.45 17.77
N ARG A 236 -1.10 -10.27 17.59
CA ARG A 236 0.35 -10.06 17.48
C ARG A 236 0.85 -9.15 18.59
N SER A 237 1.96 -9.54 19.23
CA SER A 237 2.59 -8.71 20.25
C SER A 237 3.08 -7.39 19.66
N GLY A 238 2.96 -6.30 20.45
CA GLY A 238 3.35 -4.96 20.05
C GLY A 238 2.36 -4.22 19.15
N ASP A 239 1.23 -4.83 18.79
CA ASP A 239 0.16 -4.14 18.07
C ASP A 239 -0.68 -3.28 19.03
N ALA A 240 -0.99 -2.05 18.61
CA ALA A 240 -1.71 -1.09 19.45
C ALA A 240 -3.17 -1.53 19.70
N ALA A 241 -3.82 -2.18 18.72
CA ALA A 241 -5.17 -2.71 18.90
C ALA A 241 -5.20 -3.85 19.93
N VAL A 242 -4.17 -4.70 19.94
CA VAL A 242 -4.04 -5.77 20.94
C VAL A 242 -3.81 -5.17 22.32
N SER A 243 -2.92 -4.19 22.43
CA SER A 243 -2.63 -3.50 23.69
C SER A 243 -3.88 -2.83 24.27
N ALA A 244 -4.72 -2.23 23.41
CA ALA A 244 -5.98 -1.63 23.81
C ALA A 244 -6.98 -2.67 24.36
N VAL A 245 -7.11 -3.82 23.70
CA VAL A 245 -7.98 -4.93 24.13
C VAL A 245 -7.52 -5.53 25.46
N LEU A 246 -6.23 -5.84 25.60
CA LEU A 246 -5.65 -6.35 26.85
C LEU A 246 -5.85 -5.33 27.99
N GLY A 247 -5.69 -4.04 27.68
CA GLY A 247 -5.90 -2.93 28.60
C GLY A 247 -7.36 -2.69 29.02
N GLN A 248 -8.32 -3.44 28.49
CA GLN A 248 -9.70 -3.40 29.00
C GLN A 248 -9.86 -4.21 30.30
N ALA A 249 -9.16 -5.33 30.43
CA ALA A 249 -9.17 -6.15 31.64
C ALA A 249 -7.85 -6.91 31.79
N PRO A 250 -6.77 -6.24 32.26
CA PRO A 250 -5.43 -6.82 32.31
C PRO A 250 -5.33 -8.11 33.15
N GLU A 251 -6.17 -8.24 34.18
CA GLU A 251 -6.20 -9.39 35.10
C GLU A 251 -6.91 -10.62 34.52
N SER A 252 -7.72 -10.45 33.48
CA SER A 252 -8.54 -11.51 32.87
C SER A 252 -8.32 -11.65 31.36
N THR A 253 -7.23 -11.07 30.83
CA THR A 253 -6.88 -11.16 29.41
C THR A 253 -5.46 -11.70 29.23
N VAL A 254 -5.25 -12.48 28.17
CA VAL A 254 -3.93 -13.01 27.80
C VAL A 254 -3.77 -13.03 26.29
N LEU A 255 -2.58 -12.70 25.80
CA LEU A 255 -2.24 -12.76 24.38
C LEU A 255 -1.72 -14.15 24.00
N VAL A 256 -2.17 -14.65 22.85
CA VAL A 256 -1.55 -15.80 22.15
C VAL A 256 -1.34 -15.45 20.67
N GLU A 257 -0.20 -15.85 20.12
CA GLU A 257 0.12 -15.64 18.70
C GLU A 257 0.12 -16.94 17.90
N SER A 258 0.28 -18.08 18.58
CA SER A 258 0.51 -19.38 17.95
C SER A 258 -0.13 -20.54 18.74
N ALA A 259 -0.24 -21.70 18.09
CA ALA A 259 -0.66 -22.93 18.76
C ALA A 259 0.31 -23.35 19.90
N ALA A 260 1.60 -23.02 19.79
CA ALA A 260 2.57 -23.27 20.86
C ALA A 260 2.31 -22.41 22.11
N ASP A 261 1.80 -21.19 21.94
CA ASP A 261 1.38 -20.36 23.08
C ASP A 261 0.14 -20.95 23.76
N VAL A 262 -0.77 -21.51 22.96
CA VAL A 262 -1.94 -22.22 23.48
C VAL A 262 -1.54 -23.36 24.39
N GLU A 263 -0.49 -24.13 24.11
CA GLU A 263 0.01 -25.22 24.97
C GLU A 263 0.56 -24.74 26.32
N ARG A 264 1.03 -23.49 26.37
CA ARG A 264 1.60 -22.87 27.58
C ARG A 264 0.54 -22.24 28.48
N LEU A 265 -0.68 -22.01 27.99
CA LEU A 265 -1.77 -21.44 28.81
C LEU A 265 -2.02 -22.29 30.08
N ARG A 266 -2.20 -21.62 31.21
CA ARG A 266 -2.54 -22.23 32.51
C ARG A 266 -3.72 -21.44 33.11
N PRO A 267 -4.93 -21.55 32.53
CA PRO A 267 -6.11 -20.88 33.09
C PRO A 267 -6.43 -21.46 34.47
N ALA A 268 -6.96 -20.62 35.37
CA ALA A 268 -7.44 -21.07 36.67
C ALA A 268 -8.63 -22.02 36.54
N ASP A 269 -9.54 -21.72 35.60
CA ASP A 269 -10.68 -22.56 35.23
C ASP A 269 -10.64 -22.87 33.72
N PRO A 270 -10.33 -24.13 33.32
CA PRO A 270 -10.34 -24.55 31.92
C PRO A 270 -11.70 -24.47 31.22
N GLU A 271 -12.81 -24.39 31.97
CA GLU A 271 -14.19 -24.36 31.45
C GLU A 271 -14.71 -22.92 31.27
N ALA A 272 -14.02 -21.93 31.84
CA ALA A 272 -14.36 -20.51 31.76
C ALA A 272 -13.33 -19.76 30.89
N ILE A 273 -13.28 -20.10 29.59
CA ILE A 273 -12.38 -19.46 28.63
C ILE A 273 -13.17 -18.95 27.44
N SER A 274 -12.94 -17.68 27.11
CA SER A 274 -13.39 -17.07 25.87
C SER A 274 -12.20 -16.64 25.03
N TYR A 275 -12.38 -16.50 23.72
CA TYR A 275 -11.35 -15.91 22.86
C TYR A 275 -11.87 -14.72 22.07
N LEU A 276 -10.95 -13.85 21.66
CA LEU A 276 -11.17 -12.81 20.66
C LEU A 276 -10.10 -12.92 19.58
N VAL A 277 -10.43 -12.46 18.37
CA VAL A 277 -9.46 -12.32 17.29
C VAL A 277 -9.15 -10.84 17.12
N GLN A 278 -7.86 -10.50 17.09
CA GLN A 278 -7.40 -9.15 16.84
C GLN A 278 -8.03 -8.60 15.55
N THR A 279 -8.53 -7.36 15.59
CA THR A 279 -8.96 -6.68 14.36
C THR A 279 -7.76 -6.26 13.52
N GLY A 280 -7.89 -6.32 12.19
CA GLY A 280 -6.79 -5.92 11.28
C GLY A 280 -5.82 -7.05 10.90
N ILE A 281 -6.03 -8.28 11.42
CA ILE A 281 -5.45 -9.50 10.85
C ILE A 281 -6.53 -10.31 10.12
N PRO A 282 -6.18 -11.07 9.06
CA PRO A 282 -7.13 -11.98 8.42
C PRO A 282 -7.65 -13.02 9.42
N VAL A 283 -8.97 -13.25 9.42
CA VAL A 283 -9.64 -14.22 10.30
C VAL A 283 -9.08 -15.63 10.09
N GLU A 284 -8.73 -15.96 8.84
CA GLU A 284 -8.14 -17.24 8.45
C GLU A 284 -6.81 -17.51 9.17
N GLN A 285 -6.03 -16.48 9.52
CA GLN A 285 -4.78 -16.65 10.26
C GLN A 285 -4.99 -17.07 11.71
N ALA A 286 -6.15 -16.75 12.31
CA ALA A 286 -6.48 -17.18 13.65
C ALA A 286 -6.97 -18.64 13.70
N THR A 287 -7.38 -19.21 12.56
CA THR A 287 -8.02 -20.54 12.48
C THR A 287 -7.17 -21.65 13.13
N PRO A 288 -5.85 -21.77 12.88
CA PRO A 288 -5.03 -22.80 13.53
C PRO A 288 -4.96 -22.63 15.06
N VAL A 289 -4.93 -21.38 15.55
CA VAL A 289 -4.87 -21.07 17.00
C VAL A 289 -6.21 -21.38 17.67
N VAL A 290 -7.32 -21.01 17.03
CA VAL A 290 -8.68 -21.37 17.50
C VAL A 290 -8.85 -22.89 17.53
N ALA A 291 -8.36 -23.62 16.53
CA ALA A 291 -8.41 -25.08 16.51
C ALA A 291 -7.62 -25.69 17.69
N ALA A 292 -6.42 -25.19 17.96
CA ALA A 292 -5.62 -25.61 19.11
C ALA A 292 -6.32 -25.30 20.45
N LEU A 293 -6.93 -24.11 20.58
CA LEU A 293 -7.70 -23.74 21.77
C LEU A 293 -8.88 -24.67 21.98
N ARG A 294 -9.67 -24.96 20.94
CA ARG A 294 -10.83 -25.87 21.02
C ARG A 294 -10.42 -27.31 21.34
N ALA A 295 -9.31 -27.79 20.79
CA ALA A 295 -8.79 -29.12 21.08
C ALA A 295 -8.35 -29.25 22.55
N ARG A 296 -7.78 -28.18 23.12
CA ARG A 296 -7.29 -28.17 24.49
C ARG A 296 -8.38 -27.83 25.52
N PHE A 297 -9.31 -26.95 25.17
CA PHE A 297 -10.37 -26.43 26.01
C PHE A 297 -11.72 -26.63 25.31
N PRO A 298 -12.37 -27.80 25.45
CA PRO A 298 -13.60 -28.12 24.72
C PRO A 298 -14.78 -27.18 24.99
N ALA A 299 -14.83 -26.55 26.16
CA ALA A 299 -15.84 -25.56 26.52
C ALA A 299 -15.53 -24.12 26.05
N LEU A 300 -14.48 -23.93 25.24
CA LEU A 300 -14.08 -22.64 24.69
C LEU A 300 -15.25 -21.90 24.04
N ARG A 301 -15.46 -20.65 24.46
CA ARG A 301 -16.46 -19.74 23.90
C ARG A 301 -15.79 -18.73 22.99
N GLY A 302 -16.50 -18.29 21.96
CA GLY A 302 -16.00 -17.28 21.01
C GLY A 302 -17.09 -16.28 20.65
N PRO A 303 -16.72 -15.17 20.01
CA PRO A 303 -17.68 -14.21 19.46
C PRO A 303 -18.47 -14.84 18.31
N ASP A 304 -19.57 -14.20 17.93
CA ASP A 304 -20.29 -14.56 16.70
C ASP A 304 -19.35 -14.34 15.49
N PRO A 305 -19.28 -15.27 14.52
CA PRO A 305 -18.50 -15.06 13.30
C PRO A 305 -18.86 -13.78 12.54
N GLY A 306 -20.07 -13.25 12.72
CA GLY A 306 -20.51 -11.96 12.18
C GLY A 306 -19.88 -10.75 12.86
N ASP A 307 -19.25 -10.89 14.02
CA ASP A 307 -18.61 -9.78 14.74
C ASP A 307 -17.13 -9.57 14.34
N PHE A 308 -16.57 -10.46 13.51
CA PHE A 308 -15.20 -10.32 13.02
C PHE A 308 -15.04 -9.18 12.01
N CYS A 309 -13.87 -8.54 12.03
CA CYS A 309 -13.47 -7.61 10.99
C CYS A 309 -12.86 -8.35 9.79
N TYR A 310 -13.63 -8.54 8.72
CA TYR A 310 -13.18 -9.23 7.50
C TYR A 310 -12.31 -8.37 6.57
N HIS A 311 -12.07 -7.09 6.87
CA HIS A 311 -11.36 -6.20 5.94
C HIS A 311 -9.92 -6.67 5.64
N ALA A 312 -9.24 -7.25 6.62
CA ALA A 312 -7.91 -7.82 6.41
C ALA A 312 -7.96 -9.12 5.57
N SER A 313 -8.97 -9.97 5.77
CA SER A 313 -9.26 -11.15 4.95
C SER A 313 -9.59 -10.78 3.51
N ASP A 314 -10.40 -9.74 3.31
CA ASP A 314 -10.74 -9.19 1.99
C ASP A 314 -9.49 -8.71 1.26
N ARG A 315 -8.60 -7.98 1.96
CA ARG A 315 -7.33 -7.54 1.40
C ARG A 315 -6.44 -8.72 1.00
N ALA A 316 -6.31 -9.72 1.87
CA ALA A 316 -5.54 -10.92 1.58
C ALA A 316 -6.10 -11.67 0.35
N SER A 317 -7.41 -11.83 0.28
CA SER A 317 -8.12 -12.47 -0.83
C SER A 317 -7.98 -11.69 -2.15
N ALA A 318 -8.03 -10.36 -2.08
CA ALA A 318 -7.81 -9.50 -3.25
C ALA A 318 -6.38 -9.65 -3.80
N VAL A 319 -5.36 -9.65 -2.92
CA VAL A 319 -3.96 -9.88 -3.30
C VAL A 319 -3.78 -11.28 -3.89
N ALA A 320 -4.33 -12.31 -3.26
CA ALA A 320 -4.27 -13.68 -3.77
C ALA A 320 -4.91 -13.80 -5.16
N SER A 321 -6.09 -13.18 -5.35
CA SER A 321 -6.81 -13.18 -6.63
C SER A 321 -6.01 -12.54 -7.76
N ILE A 322 -5.40 -11.37 -7.55
CA ILE A 322 -4.60 -10.74 -8.62
C ILE A 322 -3.31 -11.52 -8.88
N THR A 323 -2.68 -12.05 -7.83
CA THR A 323 -1.39 -12.72 -7.93
C THR A 323 -1.54 -14.02 -8.70
N GLY A 324 -2.52 -14.86 -8.35
CA GLY A 324 -2.79 -16.13 -9.04
C GLY A 324 -3.24 -15.99 -10.51
N ALA A 325 -3.49 -14.77 -10.99
CA ALA A 325 -3.86 -14.48 -12.37
C ALA A 325 -2.82 -13.61 -13.10
N SER A 326 -1.57 -13.56 -12.61
CA SER A 326 -0.51 -12.69 -13.11
C SER A 326 0.83 -13.41 -13.27
N ASP A 327 1.73 -12.83 -14.07
CA ASP A 327 3.09 -13.35 -14.32
C ASP A 327 4.14 -12.66 -13.43
N LEU A 328 3.80 -11.50 -12.85
CA LEU A 328 4.67 -10.70 -12.01
C LEU A 328 3.82 -9.90 -11.02
N LEU A 329 4.18 -9.96 -9.74
CA LEU A 329 3.61 -9.10 -8.70
C LEU A 329 4.54 -7.92 -8.42
N LEU A 330 4.05 -6.70 -8.61
CA LEU A 330 4.66 -5.46 -8.15
C LEU A 330 3.99 -5.02 -6.85
N ILE A 331 4.79 -4.72 -5.84
CA ILE A 331 4.33 -4.26 -4.52
C ILE A 331 4.90 -2.86 -4.30
N ALA A 332 4.08 -1.83 -4.47
CA ALA A 332 4.45 -0.48 -4.08
C ALA A 332 4.62 -0.43 -2.55
N ALA A 333 5.75 0.05 -2.05
CA ALA A 333 6.03 0.13 -0.62
C ALA A 333 7.05 1.21 -0.29
N GLY A 334 7.12 1.66 0.97
CA GLY A 334 8.24 2.49 1.44
C GLY A 334 9.51 1.68 1.69
N SER A 335 10.64 2.36 1.86
CA SER A 335 11.92 1.77 2.25
C SER A 335 11.79 1.00 3.59
N HIS A 336 12.36 -0.20 3.68
CA HIS A 336 12.39 -1.04 4.89
C HIS A 336 11.02 -1.36 5.53
N CYS A 337 10.07 -1.89 4.77
CA CYS A 337 8.71 -2.11 5.26
C CYS A 337 8.37 -3.57 5.67
N PRO A 338 8.04 -3.84 6.95
CA PRO A 338 7.46 -5.12 7.39
C PRO A 338 6.15 -5.50 6.70
N ASP A 339 5.31 -4.53 6.35
CA ASP A 339 4.04 -4.79 5.64
C ASP A 339 4.27 -5.27 4.20
N ALA A 340 5.33 -4.80 3.52
CA ALA A 340 5.69 -5.31 2.20
C ALA A 340 6.03 -6.80 2.27
N ARG A 341 6.74 -7.24 3.32
CA ARG A 341 7.01 -8.66 3.58
C ARG A 341 5.71 -9.43 3.83
N HIS A 342 4.73 -8.82 4.49
CA HIS A 342 3.42 -9.44 4.67
C HIS A 342 2.71 -9.67 3.34
N VAL A 343 2.69 -8.67 2.44
CA VAL A 343 2.13 -8.81 1.09
C VAL A 343 2.87 -9.88 0.29
N VAL A 344 4.20 -9.96 0.39
CA VAL A 344 4.99 -11.04 -0.22
C VAL A 344 4.53 -12.40 0.31
N ARG A 345 4.39 -12.58 1.64
CA ARG A 345 3.89 -13.84 2.22
C ARG A 345 2.48 -14.21 1.77
N LEU A 346 1.60 -13.22 1.58
CA LEU A 346 0.26 -13.47 1.04
C LEU A 346 0.30 -13.96 -0.41
N ALA A 347 1.33 -13.59 -1.16
CA ALA A 347 1.52 -13.94 -2.57
C ALA A 347 2.36 -15.22 -2.77
N GLU A 348 3.16 -15.63 -1.79
CA GLU A 348 4.02 -16.82 -1.83
C GLU A 348 3.32 -18.09 -2.35
N PRO A 349 2.09 -18.44 -1.91
CA PRO A 349 1.40 -19.64 -2.40
C PRO A 349 1.12 -19.65 -3.90
N ALA A 350 1.07 -18.49 -4.55
CA ALA A 350 0.83 -18.39 -5.99
C ALA A 350 2.09 -18.69 -6.83
N GLY A 351 3.29 -18.70 -6.23
CA GLY A 351 4.55 -19.00 -6.93
C GLY A 351 4.97 -17.94 -7.97
N VAL A 352 4.31 -16.78 -7.99
CA VAL A 352 4.58 -15.70 -8.96
C VAL A 352 5.76 -14.86 -8.48
N PRO A 353 6.72 -14.50 -9.36
CA PRO A 353 7.78 -13.58 -9.01
C PRO A 353 7.23 -12.28 -8.41
N ALA A 354 7.68 -11.92 -7.22
CA ALA A 354 7.32 -10.68 -6.55
C ALA A 354 8.49 -9.68 -6.60
N GLN A 355 8.15 -8.40 -6.72
CA GLN A 355 9.08 -7.29 -6.67
C GLN A 355 8.51 -6.17 -5.80
N VAL A 356 9.25 -5.81 -4.75
CA VAL A 356 8.97 -4.59 -3.99
C VAL A 356 9.52 -3.39 -4.78
N VAL A 357 8.68 -2.38 -4.96
CA VAL A 357 8.98 -1.14 -5.68
C VAL A 357 8.85 0.01 -4.70
N THR A 358 9.98 0.64 -4.38
CA THR A 358 10.06 1.81 -3.49
C THR A 358 10.07 3.13 -4.25
N GLY A 359 10.45 3.08 -5.52
CA GLY A 359 10.28 4.16 -6.47
C GLY A 359 10.35 3.64 -7.91
N VAL A 360 10.04 4.51 -8.87
CA VAL A 360 10.04 4.18 -10.30
C VAL A 360 11.37 3.63 -10.82
N ALA A 361 12.46 3.94 -10.12
CA ALA A 361 13.80 3.43 -10.41
C ALA A 361 13.88 1.91 -10.28
N ASP A 362 13.14 1.31 -9.34
CA ASP A 362 13.27 -0.12 -9.02
C ASP A 362 12.71 -1.00 -10.14
N LEU A 363 11.84 -0.46 -11.00
CA LEU A 363 11.24 -1.20 -12.12
C LEU A 363 12.31 -1.81 -13.02
N CYS A 364 12.27 -3.14 -13.13
CA CYS A 364 13.24 -3.91 -13.90
C CYS A 364 12.65 -4.26 -15.28
N PRO A 365 13.19 -3.72 -16.39
CA PRO A 365 12.68 -4.02 -17.72
C PRO A 365 12.75 -5.51 -18.07
N ASP A 366 13.75 -6.24 -17.56
CA ASP A 366 13.91 -7.68 -17.84
C ASP A 366 12.80 -8.52 -17.19
N ARG A 367 12.37 -8.15 -15.96
CA ARG A 367 11.21 -8.78 -15.31
C ARG A 367 9.91 -8.43 -16.03
N LEU A 368 9.77 -7.17 -16.45
CA LEU A 368 8.60 -6.72 -17.20
C LEU A 368 8.49 -7.42 -18.55
N ARG A 369 9.61 -7.63 -19.26
CA ARG A 369 9.66 -8.30 -20.58
C ARG A 369 8.93 -9.64 -20.58
N GLU A 370 9.17 -10.46 -19.57
CA GLU A 370 8.57 -11.78 -19.39
C GLU A 370 7.05 -11.70 -19.05
N ALA A 371 6.61 -10.62 -18.40
CA ALA A 371 5.25 -10.50 -17.88
C ALA A 371 4.23 -9.88 -18.87
N ALA A 372 3.21 -10.65 -19.23
CA ALA A 372 2.05 -10.19 -20.01
C ALA A 372 0.95 -9.60 -19.11
N THR A 373 0.75 -10.20 -17.93
CA THR A 373 -0.15 -9.72 -16.89
C THR A 373 0.66 -9.37 -15.64
N VAL A 374 0.52 -8.13 -15.18
CA VAL A 374 1.19 -7.63 -13.97
C VAL A 374 0.15 -7.44 -12.86
N ALA A 375 0.33 -8.10 -11.73
CA ALA A 375 -0.39 -7.76 -10.51
C ALA A 375 0.28 -6.55 -9.85
N LEU A 376 -0.51 -5.57 -9.41
CA LEU A 376 0.00 -4.43 -8.66
C LEU A 376 -0.86 -4.19 -7.42
N THR A 377 -0.20 -4.05 -6.29
CA THR A 377 -0.81 -3.73 -4.99
C THR A 377 0.11 -2.79 -4.21
N SER A 378 -0.46 -2.14 -3.19
CA SER A 378 0.29 -1.27 -2.28
C SER A 378 0.37 -1.87 -0.87
N ALA A 379 1.56 -1.80 -0.27
CA ALA A 379 1.72 -1.88 1.18
C ALA A 379 1.15 -0.59 1.83
N ARG A 380 0.85 -0.61 3.14
CA ARG A 380 0.36 0.61 3.83
C ARG A 380 1.37 1.75 3.76
N SER A 381 2.66 1.43 3.74
CA SER A 381 3.75 2.40 3.66
C SER A 381 4.02 2.95 2.24
N ALA A 382 3.31 2.47 1.22
CA ALA A 382 3.57 2.83 -0.17
C ALA A 382 3.50 4.35 -0.36
N PRO A 383 4.52 5.01 -0.96
CA PRO A 383 4.47 6.43 -1.25
C PRO A 383 3.20 6.82 -2.01
N ALA A 384 2.59 7.94 -1.62
CA ALA A 384 1.42 8.47 -2.32
C ALA A 384 1.71 8.67 -3.81
N GLY A 385 0.82 8.17 -4.67
CA GLY A 385 0.97 8.28 -6.12
C GLY A 385 1.89 7.23 -6.77
N LEU A 386 2.60 6.38 -6.01
CA LEU A 386 3.54 5.43 -6.61
C LEU A 386 2.85 4.37 -7.47
N SER A 387 1.69 3.87 -7.05
CA SER A 387 0.92 2.92 -7.87
C SER A 387 0.48 3.54 -9.18
N GLU A 388 -0.01 4.79 -9.14
CA GLU A 388 -0.40 5.57 -10.31
C GLU A 388 0.79 5.80 -11.23
N GLN A 389 1.95 6.17 -10.68
CA GLN A 389 3.20 6.32 -11.44
C GLN A 389 3.61 5.02 -12.12
N ILE A 390 3.51 3.88 -11.45
CA ILE A 390 3.80 2.57 -12.04
C ILE A 390 2.84 2.30 -13.20
N VAL A 391 1.53 2.53 -13.03
CA VAL A 391 0.54 2.37 -14.10
C VAL A 391 0.85 3.28 -15.29
N THR A 392 1.19 4.56 -15.05
CA THR A 392 1.61 5.51 -16.10
C THR A 392 2.87 5.04 -16.83
N ILE A 393 3.87 4.53 -16.13
CA ILE A 393 5.06 3.99 -16.78
C ILE A 393 4.72 2.78 -17.64
N LEU A 394 3.90 1.86 -17.13
CA LEU A 394 3.49 0.67 -17.88
C LEU A 394 2.67 1.03 -19.12
N SER A 395 1.90 2.11 -19.10
CA SER A 395 1.17 2.58 -20.30
C SER A 395 2.10 3.16 -21.35
N GLY A 396 3.28 3.68 -20.97
CA GLY A 396 4.34 4.08 -21.90
C GLY A 396 5.06 2.90 -22.58
N LEU A 397 4.87 1.67 -22.09
CA LEU A 397 5.52 0.47 -22.59
C LEU A 397 4.61 -0.38 -23.49
N GLY A 398 3.47 0.13 -23.93
CA GLY A 398 2.55 -0.57 -24.83
C GLY A 398 1.09 -0.39 -24.42
N PRO A 399 0.13 -0.84 -25.24
CA PRO A 399 -1.28 -0.79 -24.89
C PRO A 399 -1.55 -1.48 -23.54
N LEU A 400 -2.18 -0.76 -22.62
CA LEU A 400 -2.39 -1.20 -21.25
C LEU A 400 -3.88 -1.33 -20.93
N GLY A 401 -4.31 -2.52 -20.50
CA GLY A 401 -5.61 -2.70 -19.87
C GLY A 401 -5.47 -2.75 -18.36
N VAL A 402 -6.13 -1.85 -17.63
CA VAL A 402 -6.11 -1.83 -16.16
C VAL A 402 -7.43 -2.39 -15.63
N VAL A 403 -7.35 -3.39 -14.75
CA VAL A 403 -8.52 -4.03 -14.13
C VAL A 403 -8.40 -3.91 -12.62
N ASN A 404 -9.31 -3.17 -11.99
CA ASN A 404 -9.44 -3.14 -10.53
C ASN A 404 -10.20 -4.37 -10.05
N ARG A 405 -9.59 -5.15 -9.15
CA ARG A 405 -10.25 -6.26 -8.44
C ARG A 405 -10.45 -5.89 -6.99
N HIS A 406 -11.70 -5.95 -6.56
CA HIS A 406 -12.08 -5.74 -5.17
C HIS A 406 -12.70 -7.03 -4.64
N VAL A 407 -12.36 -7.37 -3.41
CA VAL A 407 -13.05 -8.40 -2.62
C VAL A 407 -13.68 -7.67 -1.44
N THR A 408 -14.93 -7.99 -1.13
CA THR A 408 -15.64 -7.45 0.03
C THR A 408 -16.45 -8.59 0.63
N SER A 409 -16.36 -8.74 1.94
CA SER A 409 -17.20 -9.64 2.71
C SER A 409 -18.39 -8.88 3.27
N ASP A 410 -19.60 -9.32 2.93
CA ASP A 410 -20.85 -8.78 3.48
C ASP A 410 -21.44 -9.78 4.47
N ILE A 411 -21.58 -9.36 5.73
CA ILE A 411 -22.18 -10.18 6.78
C ILE A 411 -23.70 -10.15 6.60
N VAL A 412 -24.27 -11.24 6.07
CA VAL A 412 -25.72 -11.39 5.95
C VAL A 412 -26.27 -11.92 7.27
N THR A 413 -26.84 -11.03 8.09
CA THR A 413 -27.48 -11.43 9.35
C THR A 413 -28.83 -12.09 9.06
N GLY A 414 -28.80 -13.42 8.94
CA GLY A 414 -29.98 -14.27 8.82
C GLY A 414 -30.73 -14.43 10.14
N ARG A 415 -31.31 -13.36 10.69
CA ARG A 415 -32.44 -13.46 11.61
C ARG A 415 -33.44 -12.37 11.28
N THR A 416 -34.51 -12.75 10.60
CA THR A 416 -35.83 -12.19 10.84
C THR A 416 -36.02 -12.09 12.35
N ARG A 417 -35.82 -10.90 12.92
CA ARG A 417 -36.51 -10.53 14.17
C ARG A 417 -37.98 -10.47 13.78
N ALA A 418 -38.65 -11.62 13.84
CA ALA A 418 -40.10 -11.66 13.87
C ALA A 418 -40.51 -10.69 14.98
N ARG A 419 -41.20 -9.62 14.60
CA ARG A 419 -41.98 -8.82 15.53
C ARG A 419 -42.98 -9.79 16.16
N ALA A 420 -42.82 -10.07 17.45
CA ALA A 420 -43.87 -10.54 18.32
C ALA A 420 -43.98 -9.50 19.44
#